data_AF-A0A6I3KIE5-F1
#
_entry.id   AF-A0A6I3KIE5-F1
#
_cell.length_a   1.000
_cell.length_b   1.000
_cell.length_c   1.000
_cell.angle_alpha   90.00
_cell.angle_beta   90.00
_cell.angle_gamma   90.00
#
_symmetry.space_group_name_H-M   'P 1'
#
loop_
_entity.id
_entity.type
_entity.pdbx_description
1 polymer ?
#
loop_
_entity_poly.entity_id
_entity_poly.type
_entity_poly.pdbx_seq_one_letter_code
_entity_poly.pdbx_strand_id
1 'polypeptide(L)'
;MNIAKWAALGTAAVVLASPTMVAADSYWEVEAARANARAGGPTNARDAELLQRYGCLSGTRSAFCQRLGYSDGRTYRRSRRYSR
;
A
#
# COMPACT_ATOMS: atom_id res chain seq x y z
N MET A 1 -25.60 40.44 18.16
CA MET A 1 -25.00 39.42 17.26
C MET A 1 -24.38 38.37 18.15
N ASN A 2 -25.01 37.19 18.26
CA ASN A 2 -24.81 36.28 19.39
C ASN A 2 -23.57 35.39 19.20
N ILE A 3 -22.57 35.59 20.06
CA ILE A 3 -21.29 34.86 20.14
C ILE A 3 -21.52 33.33 20.18
N ALA A 4 -22.62 32.87 20.78
CA ALA A 4 -23.01 31.47 20.82
C ALA A 4 -23.22 30.83 19.42
N LYS A 5 -23.69 31.60 18.43
CA LYS A 5 -23.86 31.10 17.06
C LYS A 5 -22.51 30.91 16.34
N TRP A 6 -21.52 31.73 16.65
CA TRP A 6 -20.17 31.62 16.10
C TRP A 6 -19.39 30.45 16.70
N ALA A 7 -19.55 30.21 18.01
CA ALA A 7 -18.94 29.06 18.68
C ALA A 7 -19.45 27.71 18.14
N ALA A 8 -20.76 27.62 17.84
CA ALA A 8 -21.37 26.42 17.26
C ALA A 8 -20.91 26.15 15.81
N LEU A 9 -20.73 27.21 15.01
CA LEU A 9 -20.19 27.09 13.65
C LEU A 9 -18.71 26.69 13.66
N GLY A 10 -17.91 27.24 14.58
CA GLY A 10 -16.48 26.93 14.69
C GLY A 10 -16.20 25.47 15.06
N THR A 11 -17.01 24.88 15.94
CA THR A 11 -16.85 23.47 16.36
C THR A 11 -17.27 22.47 15.30
N ALA A 12 -18.34 22.74 14.54
CA ALA A 12 -18.76 21.89 13.43
C ALA A 12 -17.71 21.82 12.29
N ALA A 13 -17.01 22.93 12.03
CA ALA A 13 -15.97 22.98 11.02
C ALA A 13 -14.76 22.08 11.36
N VAL A 14 -14.41 21.95 12.65
CA VAL A 14 -13.26 21.13 13.09
C VAL A 14 -13.54 19.63 12.94
N VAL A 15 -14.78 19.17 13.16
CA VAL A 15 -15.14 17.76 13.00
C VAL A 15 -15.11 17.36 11.52
N LEU A 16 -15.56 18.22 10.62
CA LEU A 16 -15.49 17.95 9.17
C LEU A 16 -14.07 18.02 8.61
N ALA A 17 -13.18 18.77 9.26
CA ALA A 17 -11.76 18.85 8.91
C ALA A 17 -10.91 17.75 9.57
N SER A 18 -11.50 16.85 10.35
CA SER A 18 -10.74 15.76 10.96
C SER A 18 -10.26 14.80 9.86
N PRO A 19 -8.94 14.53 9.76
CA PRO A 19 -8.43 13.60 8.78
C PRO A 19 -9.03 12.23 9.08
N THR A 20 -9.70 11.65 8.08
CA THR A 20 -10.12 10.24 8.13
C THR A 20 -8.89 9.40 8.43
N MET A 21 -8.93 8.56 9.47
CA MET A 21 -7.79 7.75 9.89
C MET A 21 -7.23 6.98 8.69
N VAL A 22 -6.08 7.42 8.19
CA VAL A 22 -5.28 6.67 7.23
C VAL A 22 -4.63 5.56 8.02
N ALA A 23 -5.04 4.31 7.77
CA ALA A 23 -4.29 3.15 8.23
C ALA A 23 -2.91 3.21 7.56
N ALA A 24 -1.89 3.60 8.32
CA ALA A 24 -0.52 3.59 7.85
C ALA A 24 -0.07 2.13 7.78
N ASP A 25 0.24 1.65 6.58
CA ASP A 25 0.87 0.35 6.38
C ASP A 25 2.19 0.34 7.18
N SER A 26 2.33 -0.58 8.13
CA SER A 26 3.49 -0.62 9.03
C SER A 26 4.66 -1.39 8.40
N TYR A 27 5.90 -0.95 8.66
CA TYR A 27 7.10 -1.65 8.17
C TYR A 27 7.11 -3.13 8.62
N TRP A 28 6.67 -3.40 9.84
CA TRP A 28 6.62 -4.74 10.40
C TRP A 28 5.64 -5.67 9.66
N GLU A 29 4.50 -5.16 9.20
CA GLU A 29 3.56 -5.93 8.37
C GLU A 29 4.19 -6.29 7.02
N VAL A 30 4.90 -5.36 6.40
CA VAL A 30 5.58 -5.61 5.11
C VAL A 30 6.65 -6.68 5.27
N GLU A 31 7.45 -6.61 6.33
CA GLU A 31 8.48 -7.62 6.60
C GLU A 31 7.87 -8.99 6.97
N ALA A 32 6.76 -9.03 7.71
CA ALA A 32 6.02 -10.26 7.95
C ALA A 32 5.50 -10.89 6.64
N ALA A 33 4.90 -10.07 5.77
CA ALA A 33 4.45 -10.52 4.45
C ALA A 33 5.61 -11.05 3.59
N ARG A 34 6.80 -10.42 3.66
CA ARG A 34 8.03 -10.89 2.98
C ARG A 34 8.56 -12.19 3.56
N ALA A 35 8.52 -12.36 4.88
CA ALA A 35 8.89 -13.61 5.53
C ALA A 35 7.98 -14.76 5.08
N ASN A 36 6.66 -14.52 5.05
CA ASN A 36 5.68 -15.46 4.51
C ASN A 36 5.95 -15.78 3.03
N ALA A 37 6.24 -14.75 2.24
CA ALA A 37 6.60 -14.92 0.83
C ALA A 37 7.86 -15.79 0.64
N ARG A 38 8.85 -15.73 1.53
CA ARG A 38 10.02 -16.63 1.51
C ARG A 38 9.66 -18.06 1.90
N ALA A 39 8.70 -18.24 2.80
CA ALA A 39 8.22 -19.55 3.24
C ALA A 39 7.35 -20.27 2.18
N GLY A 40 6.85 -19.54 1.17
CA GLY A 40 6.10 -20.15 0.06
C GLY A 40 5.12 -19.21 -0.64
N GLY A 41 4.76 -18.09 -0.02
CA GLY A 41 3.82 -17.12 -0.58
C GLY A 41 3.10 -16.31 0.49
N PRO A 42 2.24 -15.35 0.09
CA PRO A 42 1.38 -14.65 1.03
C PRO A 42 0.43 -15.65 1.73
N THR A 43 0.26 -15.50 3.05
CA THR A 43 -0.62 -16.39 3.84
C THR A 43 -2.07 -15.92 3.85
N ASN A 44 -2.29 -14.65 3.57
CA ASN A 44 -3.60 -14.00 3.61
C ASN A 44 -3.68 -12.90 2.53
N ALA A 45 -4.86 -12.30 2.37
CA ALA A 45 -5.09 -11.25 1.37
C ALA A 45 -4.30 -9.95 1.65
N ARG A 46 -4.08 -9.63 2.94
CA ARG A 46 -3.33 -8.45 3.37
C ARG A 46 -1.86 -8.56 3.00
N ASP A 47 -1.23 -9.72 3.20
CA ASP A 47 0.14 -10.00 2.75
C ASP A 47 0.25 -9.81 1.23
N ALA A 48 -0.74 -10.31 0.49
CA ALA A 48 -0.76 -10.19 -0.97
C ALA A 48 -0.90 -8.72 -1.43
N GLU A 49 -1.68 -7.91 -0.71
CA GLU A 49 -1.79 -6.47 -0.95
C GLU A 49 -0.46 -5.76 -0.66
N LEU A 50 0.14 -6.02 0.49
CA LEU A 50 1.41 -5.42 0.90
C LEU A 50 2.54 -5.78 -0.08
N LEU A 51 2.62 -7.03 -0.52
CA LEU A 51 3.61 -7.46 -1.50
C LEU A 51 3.34 -6.91 -2.91
N GLN A 52 2.09 -6.62 -3.27
CA GLN A 52 1.76 -5.92 -4.52
C GLN A 52 2.20 -4.46 -4.48
N ARG A 53 1.98 -3.76 -3.36
CA ARG A 53 2.37 -2.35 -3.18
C ARG A 53 3.87 -2.16 -3.00
N TYR A 54 4.47 -2.93 -2.11
CA TYR A 54 5.85 -2.73 -1.63
C TYR A 54 6.85 -3.71 -2.24
N GLY A 55 6.37 -4.68 -3.02
CA GLY A 55 7.19 -5.65 -3.70
C GLY A 55 7.74 -6.76 -2.80
N CYS A 56 8.13 -7.84 -3.47
CA CYS A 56 8.87 -8.93 -2.86
C CYS A 56 10.38 -8.63 -2.83
N LEU A 57 11.08 -9.28 -1.91
CA LEU A 57 12.54 -9.21 -1.90
C LEU A 57 13.13 -9.99 -3.08
N SER A 58 14.25 -9.49 -3.60
CA SER A 58 14.99 -10.15 -4.68
C SER A 58 15.33 -11.59 -4.32
N GLY A 59 15.12 -12.52 -5.25
CA GLY A 59 15.39 -13.95 -5.03
C GLY A 59 14.30 -14.73 -4.28
N THR A 60 13.20 -14.09 -3.87
CA THR A 60 12.07 -14.80 -3.24
C THR A 60 11.42 -15.75 -4.24
N ARG A 61 11.52 -17.06 -4.01
CA ARG A 61 11.07 -18.11 -4.95
C ARG A 61 9.58 -18.48 -4.85
N SER A 62 8.73 -17.69 -4.20
CA SER A 62 7.29 -17.96 -4.23
C SER A 62 6.69 -17.70 -5.61
N ALA A 63 5.69 -18.51 -5.98
CA ALA A 63 4.98 -18.35 -7.25
C ALA A 63 4.34 -16.95 -7.38
N PHE A 64 3.87 -16.40 -6.25
CA PHE A 64 3.30 -15.06 -6.18
C PHE A 64 4.34 -13.98 -6.55
N CYS A 65 5.50 -14.00 -5.91
CA CYS A 65 6.56 -13.01 -6.17
C CYS A 65 7.16 -13.13 -7.56
N GLN A 66 7.30 -14.34 -8.09
CA GLN A 66 7.75 -14.55 -9.47
C GLN A 66 6.77 -13.92 -10.47
N ARG A 67 5.45 -14.13 -10.28
CA ARG A 67 4.42 -13.55 -11.15
C ARG A 67 4.41 -12.02 -11.10
N LEU A 68 4.60 -11.45 -9.92
CA LEU A 68 4.78 -10.01 -9.73
C LEU A 68 5.98 -9.48 -10.53
N GLY A 69 7.15 -10.11 -10.39
CA GLY A 69 8.36 -9.72 -11.12
C GLY A 69 8.25 -9.86 -12.65
N TYR A 70 7.54 -10.89 -13.15
CA TYR A 70 7.27 -11.03 -14.58
C TYR A 70 6.39 -9.91 -15.14
N SER A 71 5.43 -9.43 -14.35
CA SER A 71 4.50 -8.37 -14.76
C SER A 71 5.23 -7.03 -14.90
N ASP A 72 6.09 -6.70 -13.94
CA ASP A 72 6.89 -5.48 -13.96
C ASP A 72 7.92 -5.49 -15.10
N GLY A 73 8.62 -6.61 -15.30
CA GLY A 73 9.61 -6.76 -16.37
C GLY A 73 9.04 -6.62 -17.79
N ARG A 74 7.78 -7.02 -18.03
CA ARG A 74 7.10 -6.79 -19.32
C ARG A 74 6.87 -5.31 -19.57
N THR A 75 6.39 -4.59 -18.57
CA THR A 75 6.10 -3.16 -18.67
C THR A 75 7.37 -2.38 -18.96
N TYR A 76 8.46 -2.68 -18.24
CA TYR A 76 9.76 -2.06 -18.47
C TYR A 76 10.34 -2.37 -19.87
N ARG A 77 10.21 -3.61 -20.36
CA ARG A 77 10.67 -3.93 -21.74
C ARG A 77 9.85 -3.21 -22.81
N ARG A 78 8.54 -3.02 -22.58
CA ARG A 78 7.66 -2.33 -23.52
C ARG A 78 7.98 -0.84 -23.60
N SER A 79 8.21 -0.17 -22.47
CA SER A 79 8.58 1.25 -22.45
C SER A 79 9.87 1.50 -23.22
N ARG A 80 10.90 0.66 -23.01
CA ARG A 80 12.19 0.79 -23.71
C ARG A 80 12.09 0.65 -25.23
N ARG A 81 11.11 -0.09 -25.75
CA ARG A 81 10.85 -0.23 -27.19
C ARG A 81 10.18 1.03 -27.76
N TYR A 82 9.39 1.75 -26.97
CA TYR A 82 8.70 2.97 -27.38
C TYR A 82 9.58 4.22 -27.28
N SER A 83 10.68 4.14 -26.51
CA SER A 83 11.69 5.20 -26.38
C SER A 83 12.81 5.13 -27.43
N ARG A 84 12.71 4.21 -28.41
CA ARG A 84 13.59 4.14 -29.59
C ARG A 84 12.81 4.58 -30.81
#